data_AF-C2FVU3-F1
#
_entry.id   AF-C2FVU3-F1
#
_cell.length_a   1.000
_cell.length_b   1.000
_cell.length_c   1.000
_cell.angle_alpha   90.00
_cell.angle_beta   90.00
_cell.angle_gamma   90.00
#
_symmetry.space_group_name_H-M   'P 1'
#
loop_
_entity.id
_entity.type
_entity.pdbx_description
1 polymer ?
#
loop_
_entity_poly.entity_id
_entity_poly.type
_entity_poly.pdbx_seq_one_letter_code
_entity_poly.pdbx_strand_id
1 'polypeptide(L)'
;MLINKTAEAYLQFTAGEVQHAARHIAKIAEEKQVSPLSIAMGYVLQHPAVASAIMGIRTKAQLNEILEASEDLDSLSVQDWTRLRQEIRPFLYSEHR
;
A
#
# COMPACT_ATOMS: atom_id res chain seq x y z
N MET A 1 -6.66 7.35 -3.47
CA MET A 1 -5.55 6.81 -2.66
C MET A 1 -5.68 7.28 -1.21
N LEU A 2 -5.44 6.39 -0.24
CA LEU A 2 -5.44 6.71 1.20
C LEU A 2 -4.05 7.14 1.71
N ILE A 3 -3.02 6.87 0.93
CA ILE A 3 -1.64 7.30 1.18
C ILE A 3 -1.59 8.82 1.34
N ASN A 4 -0.85 9.29 2.34
CA ASN A 4 -0.68 10.71 2.70
C ASN A 4 -1.97 11.45 3.10
N LYS A 5 -3.06 10.75 3.39
CA LYS A 5 -4.28 11.33 3.96
C LYS A 5 -4.33 11.09 5.47
N THR A 6 -5.09 11.94 6.15
CA THR A 6 -5.50 11.67 7.53
C THR A 6 -6.21 10.32 7.59
N ALA A 7 -5.83 9.49 8.56
CA ALA A 7 -6.42 8.17 8.73
C ALA A 7 -7.87 8.27 9.19
N GLU A 8 -8.76 7.64 8.44
CA GLU A 8 -10.19 7.51 8.73
C GLU A 8 -10.56 6.02 8.70
N ALA A 9 -11.70 5.66 9.30
CA ALA A 9 -12.21 4.31 9.16
C ALA A 9 -12.48 3.98 7.68
N TYR A 10 -12.08 2.79 7.24
CA TYR A 10 -12.19 2.39 5.84
C TYR A 10 -12.55 0.92 5.71
N LEU A 11 -13.63 0.63 4.97
CA LEU A 11 -14.24 -0.71 4.89
C LEU A 11 -14.55 -1.24 6.30
N GLN A 12 -13.94 -2.35 6.72
CA GLN A 12 -14.08 -2.89 8.07
C GLN A 12 -12.96 -2.45 9.02
N PHE A 13 -12.00 -1.63 8.58
CA PHE A 13 -10.89 -1.18 9.42
C PHE A 13 -11.23 0.10 10.18
N THR A 14 -10.81 0.14 11.44
CA THR A 14 -10.84 1.34 12.27
C THR A 14 -9.81 2.37 11.79
N ALA A 15 -10.01 3.63 12.13
CA ALA A 15 -9.02 4.68 11.84
C ALA A 15 -7.64 4.38 12.46
N GLY A 16 -7.61 3.70 13.62
CA GLY A 16 -6.38 3.26 14.26
C GLY A 16 -5.62 2.21 13.44
N GLU A 17 -6.32 1.21 12.89
CA GLU A 17 -5.72 0.19 12.01
C GLU A 17 -5.21 0.82 10.70
N VAL A 18 -5.97 1.74 10.10
CA VAL A 18 -5.54 2.48 8.90
C VAL A 18 -4.31 3.33 9.19
N GLN A 19 -4.29 4.03 10.33
CA GLN A 19 -3.13 4.82 10.76
C GLN A 19 -1.89 3.94 11.01
N HIS A 20 -2.08 2.77 11.61
CA HIS A 20 -1.02 1.80 11.85
C HIS A 20 -0.42 1.32 10.53
N ALA A 21 -1.24 0.88 9.59
CA ALA A 21 -0.79 0.48 8.25
C ALA A 21 -0.01 1.61 7.54
N ALA A 22 -0.55 2.83 7.56
CA ALA A 22 0.10 3.99 6.95
C ALA A 22 1.48 4.30 7.55
N ARG A 23 1.64 4.17 8.88
CA ARG A 23 2.95 4.37 9.56
C ARG A 23 3.96 3.32 9.16
N HIS A 24 3.56 2.06 9.06
CA HIS A 24 4.48 0.98 8.71
C HIS A 24 4.92 1.06 7.24
N ILE A 25 4.01 1.43 6.33
CA ILE A 25 4.36 1.75 4.95
C ILE A 25 5.37 2.89 4.90
N ALA A 26 5.12 4.00 5.61
CA ALA A 26 6.02 5.15 5.64
C ALA A 26 7.41 4.79 6.21
N LYS A 27 7.47 3.99 7.27
CA LYS A 27 8.73 3.53 7.86
C LYS A 27 9.56 2.69 6.89
N ILE A 28 8.95 1.76 6.17
CA ILE A 28 9.66 0.94 5.17
C ILE A 28 10.10 1.82 4.00
N ALA A 29 9.26 2.77 3.57
CA ALA A 29 9.60 3.72 2.51
C ALA A 29 10.83 4.55 2.89
N GLU A 30 10.91 5.03 4.13
CA GLU A 30 12.08 5.73 4.67
C GLU A 30 13.33 4.82 4.73
N GLU A 31 13.20 3.59 5.24
CA GLU A 31 14.28 2.59 5.30
C GLU A 31 14.86 2.28 3.91
N LYS A 32 14.03 2.34 2.87
CA LYS A 32 14.40 2.05 1.47
C LYS A 32 14.71 3.29 0.63
N GLN A 33 14.49 4.50 1.18
CA GLN A 33 14.63 5.77 0.46
C GLN A 33 13.74 5.88 -0.80
N VAL A 34 12.53 5.31 -0.73
CA VAL A 34 11.55 5.35 -1.83
C VAL A 34 10.25 6.02 -1.38
N SER A 35 9.32 6.24 -2.30
CA SER A 35 8.03 6.80 -1.94
C SER A 35 7.15 5.79 -1.17
N PRO A 36 6.29 6.24 -0.23
CA PRO A 36 5.26 5.37 0.36
C PRO A 36 4.32 4.74 -0.67
N LEU A 37 4.13 5.40 -1.82
CA LEU A 37 3.35 4.89 -2.94
C LEU A 37 4.02 3.68 -3.60
N SER A 38 5.34 3.69 -3.76
CA SER A 38 6.12 2.56 -4.28
C SER A 38 5.95 1.32 -3.39
N ILE A 39 6.04 1.49 -2.07
CA ILE A 39 5.83 0.41 -1.10
C ILE A 39 4.41 -0.15 -1.18
N ALA A 40 3.39 0.72 -1.28
CA ALA A 40 2.00 0.29 -1.37
C ALA A 40 1.69 -0.44 -2.69
N MET A 41 2.24 0.02 -3.82
CA MET A 41 2.11 -0.65 -5.11
C MET A 41 2.84 -1.99 -5.12
N GLY A 42 4.08 -2.03 -4.61
CA GLY A 42 4.86 -3.24 -4.43
C GLY A 42 4.12 -4.26 -3.56
N TYR A 43 3.47 -3.82 -2.48
CA TYR A 43 2.69 -4.73 -1.61
C TYR A 43 1.62 -5.53 -2.37
N VAL A 44 0.92 -4.88 -3.31
CA VAL A 44 -0.11 -5.54 -4.13
C VAL A 44 0.52 -6.44 -5.18
N LEU A 45 1.54 -5.94 -5.88
CA LEU A 45 2.16 -6.62 -7.02
C LEU A 45 3.10 -7.77 -6.63
N GLN A 46 3.59 -7.79 -5.39
CA GLN A 46 4.49 -8.85 -4.92
C GLN A 46 3.81 -10.23 -4.86
N HIS A 47 2.48 -10.28 -4.77
CA HIS A 47 1.77 -11.55 -4.69
C HIS A 47 1.71 -12.22 -6.09
N PRO A 48 2.18 -13.47 -6.26
CA PRO A 48 2.36 -14.08 -7.59
C PRO A 48 1.07 -14.26 -8.39
N ALA A 49 -0.09 -14.30 -7.72
CA ALA A 49 -1.40 -14.36 -8.39
C ALA A 49 -1.89 -13.00 -8.92
N VAL A 50 -1.20 -11.89 -8.64
CA VAL A 50 -1.59 -10.55 -9.05
C VAL A 50 -0.74 -10.12 -10.26
N ALA A 51 -1.35 -10.07 -11.44
CA ALA A 51 -0.66 -9.65 -12.65
C ALA A 51 -0.60 -8.11 -12.83
N SER A 52 -1.53 -7.38 -12.22
CA SER A 52 -1.65 -5.93 -12.40
C SER A 52 -2.36 -5.28 -11.21
N ALA A 53 -1.98 -4.04 -10.90
CA ALA A 53 -2.67 -3.18 -9.94
C ALA A 53 -3.38 -2.03 -10.68
N ILE A 54 -4.65 -1.78 -10.35
CA ILE A 54 -5.44 -0.69 -10.93
C ILE A 54 -5.42 0.51 -9.98
N MET A 55 -4.97 1.65 -10.50
CA MET A 55 -4.83 2.88 -9.71
C MET A 55 -5.90 3.92 -10.12
N GLY A 56 -6.77 4.28 -9.18
CA GLY A 56 -7.78 5.33 -9.39
C GLY A 56 -7.23 6.73 -9.14
N ILE A 57 -7.20 7.56 -10.19
CA ILE A 57 -6.72 8.95 -10.16
C ILE A 57 -7.74 9.93 -10.75
N ARG A 58 -7.62 11.20 -10.39
CA ARG A 58 -8.43 12.30 -10.96
C ARG A 58 -7.63 13.54 -11.38
N THR A 59 -6.31 13.55 -11.13
CA THR A 59 -5.43 14.67 -11.50
C THR A 59 -4.17 14.19 -12.19
N LYS A 60 -3.55 15.06 -12.99
CA LYS A 60 -2.26 14.81 -13.64
C LYS A 60 -1.12 14.64 -12.63
N ALA A 61 -1.15 15.37 -11.52
CA ALA A 61 -0.15 15.23 -10.46
C ALA A 61 -0.14 13.80 -9.90
N GLN A 62 -1.31 13.21 -9.65
CA GLN A 62 -1.42 11.83 -9.19
C GLN A 62 -0.90 10.82 -10.22
N LEU A 63 -1.09 11.08 -11.52
CA LEU A 63 -0.52 10.24 -12.57
C LEU A 63 1.02 10.27 -12.51
N ASN A 64 1.61 11.45 -12.43
CA ASN A 64 3.06 11.61 -12.36
C ASN A 64 3.63 10.92 -11.11
N GLU A 65 3.01 11.11 -9.94
CA GLU A 65 3.40 10.42 -8.70
C GLU A 65 3.41 8.89 -8.86
N ILE A 66 2.43 8.32 -9.56
CA ILE A 66 2.37 6.87 -9.82
C ILE A 66 3.49 6.43 -10.76
N LEU A 67 3.75 7.21 -11.83
CA LEU A 67 4.82 6.89 -12.77
C LEU A 67 6.18 6.91 -12.09
N GLU A 68 6.46 7.95 -11.31
CA GLU A 68 7.69 8.06 -10.50
C GLU A 68 7.79 6.91 -9.50
N ALA A 69 6.71 6.63 -8.74
CA ALA A 69 6.71 5.55 -7.78
C ALA A 69 6.90 4.16 -8.42
N SER A 70 6.52 4.00 -9.69
CA SER A 70 6.65 2.72 -10.40
C SER A 70 8.09 2.36 -10.76
N GLU A 71 9.01 3.33 -10.76
CA GLU A 71 10.44 3.09 -11.02
C GLU A 71 11.09 2.26 -9.89
N ASP A 72 10.52 2.31 -8.68
CA ASP A 72 11.05 1.68 -7.47
C ASP A 72 10.24 0.44 -7.01
N LEU A 73 9.47 -0.20 -7.89
CA LEU A 73 8.56 -1.30 -7.47
C LEU A 73 9.27 -2.51 -6.85
N ASP A 74 10.47 -2.82 -7.33
CA ASP A 74 11.26 -3.95 -6.86
C ASP A 74 11.98 -3.69 -5.52
N SER A 75 11.83 -2.49 -4.95
CA SER A 75 12.45 -2.10 -3.67
C SER A 75 11.88 -2.83 -2.46
N LEU A 76 10.67 -3.38 -2.57
CA LEU A 76 10.01 -4.10 -1.47
C LEU A 76 10.49 -5.56 -1.40
N SER A 77 11.27 -5.88 -0.38
CA SER A 77 11.74 -7.26 -0.17
C SER A 77 10.60 -8.18 0.30
N VAL A 78 10.76 -9.50 0.09
CA VAL A 78 9.81 -10.51 0.61
C VAL A 78 9.69 -10.44 2.14
N GLN A 79 10.76 -10.07 2.84
CA GLN A 79 10.76 -9.91 4.30
C GLN A 79 9.90 -8.71 4.72
N ASP A 80 10.09 -7.56 4.04
CA ASP A 80 9.32 -6.34 4.27
C ASP A 80 7.83 -6.53 3.91
N TRP A 81 7.56 -7.25 2.82
CA TRP A 81 6.21 -7.64 2.43
C TRP A 81 5.53 -8.51 3.49
N THR A 82 6.25 -9.50 4.03
CA THR A 82 5.74 -10.38 5.09
C THR A 82 5.47 -9.61 6.37
N ARG A 83 6.36 -8.69 6.73
CA ARG A 83 6.18 -7.76 7.86
C ARG A 83 4.89 -6.96 7.69
N LEU A 84 4.71 -6.27 6.56
CA LEU A 84 3.48 -5.50 6.27
C LEU A 84 2.20 -6.34 6.39
N ARG A 85 2.22 -7.58 5.89
CA ARG A 85 1.06 -8.48 5.94
C ARG A 85 0.66 -8.87 7.37
N GLN A 86 1.59 -8.83 8.32
CA GLN A 86 1.36 -9.20 9.71
C GLN A 86 0.96 -8.02 10.61
N GLU A 87 1.08 -6.78 10.13
CA GLU A 87 0.84 -5.57 10.94
C GLU A 87 -0.64 -5.32 11.26
N ILE A 88 -1.53 -5.72 10.35
CA ILE A 88 -2.97 -5.57 10.53
C ILE A 88 -3.65 -6.90 10.25
N ARG A 89 -4.80 -7.12 10.91
CA ARG A 89 -5.61 -8.32 10.65
C ARG A 89 -6.03 -8.36 9.17
N PRO A 90 -6.19 -9.56 8.59
CA PRO A 90 -6.70 -9.67 7.23
C PRO A 90 -8.14 -9.17 7.15
N PHE A 91 -8.47 -8.53 6.01
CA PHE A 91 -9.84 -8.29 5.61
C PHE A 91 -10.36 -9.55 4.91
N LEU A 92 -11.25 -10.28 5.55
CA LEU A 92 -11.91 -11.45 4.97
C LEU A 92 -13.27 -11.03 4.44
N TYR A 93 -13.51 -11.33 3.16
CA TYR A 93 -14.82 -11.09 2.57
C TYR A 93 -15.81 -12.09 3.17
N SER A 94 -16.91 -11.60 3.72
CA SER A 94 -17.95 -12.45 4.33
C SER A 94 -19.02 -12.88 3.32
N GLU A 95 -19.21 -12.11 2.25
CA GLU A 95 -20.26 -12.33 1.25
C GLU A 95 -19.74 -13.17 0.09
N HIS A 96 -19.63 -14.48 0.30
CA HIS A 96 -19.21 -15.43 -0.74
C HIS A 96 -20.38 -16.20 -1.39
N ARG A 97 -21.61 -15.68 -1.33
CA ARG A 97 -22.77 -16.30 -1.97
C ARG A 97 -23.50 -15.38 -2.92
#